data_AF-B2A060-F1
#
_entry.id   AF-B2A060-F1
#
_cell.length_a   1.000
_cell.length_b   1.000
_cell.length_c   1.000
_cell.angle_alpha   90.00
_cell.angle_beta   90.00
_cell.angle_gamma   90.00
#
_symmetry.space_group_name_H-M   'P 1'
#
loop_
_entity.id
_entity.type
_entity.pdbx_description
1 polymer ?
#
loop_
_entity_poly.entity_id
_entity_poly.type
_entity_poly.pdbx_seq_one_letter_code
_entity_poly.pdbx_strand_id
1 'polypeptide(L)'
;MSLHRPRTKQAIRHTDQTTIEHGKDKEQGEARQTKAYLRYDVAPSPSPVRDLSALAPWALRREPDGRFVQCTLEGEYGDFAESQAKARNWYYGPVRRKAGDGRVRRKCDSPLEYLVITAAPWLSQRVHDMLRVGDDPRPHLRRIFARWMTTVGGMVSHQRHWIGASCHTDTSDLHVDLLFSRYDGKGGKIGKPGLQLAGPWMVGVDRQLQAGASIASYKRRQFRSNLSRHQQRYGDDAVPLDLALSRGLDECAQLEMPELAKYRADYARRVPELEHAHLKQRAENARRTAERLESLASAAEPDAEISWDG
;
A
#
# COMPACT_ATOMS: atom_id res chain seq x y z
N MET A 1 21.50 -0.79 12.94
CA MET A 1 20.98 -2.17 12.77
C MET A 1 19.61 -2.08 12.10
N SER A 2 19.44 -2.72 10.93
CA SER A 2 18.18 -2.73 10.19
C SER A 2 17.37 -3.97 10.60
N LEU A 3 16.26 -3.79 11.30
CA LEU A 3 15.30 -4.84 11.66
C LEU A 3 14.43 -5.25 10.45
N HIS A 4 15.03 -5.43 9.28
CA HIS A 4 14.33 -6.03 8.14
C HIS A 4 14.72 -7.50 8.08
N ARG A 5 13.85 -8.35 8.64
CA ARG A 5 13.93 -9.79 8.39
C ARG A 5 13.82 -10.02 6.88
N PRO A 6 14.59 -10.98 6.29
CA PRO A 6 14.42 -11.34 4.90
C PRO A 6 12.95 -11.66 4.62
N ARG A 7 12.38 -11.10 3.55
CA ARG A 7 11.01 -11.45 3.15
C ARG A 7 10.97 -12.94 2.80
N THR A 8 10.03 -13.66 3.38
CA THR A 8 9.82 -15.08 3.08
C THR A 8 9.33 -15.24 1.64
N LYS A 9 9.51 -16.44 1.07
CA LYS A 9 8.93 -16.79 -0.24
C LYS A 9 7.42 -16.51 -0.28
N GLN A 10 6.72 -16.83 0.80
CA GLN A 10 5.31 -16.52 1.01
C GLN A 10 5.02 -15.01 0.89
N ALA A 11 5.80 -14.15 1.55
CA ALA A 11 5.61 -12.69 1.47
C ALA A 11 5.88 -12.09 0.08
N ILE A 12 6.68 -12.76 -0.75
CA ILE A 12 6.92 -12.35 -2.16
C ILE A 12 5.74 -12.79 -3.02
N ARG A 13 5.26 -14.02 -2.84
CA ARG A 13 4.13 -14.59 -3.59
C ARG A 13 2.78 -13.97 -3.22
N HIS A 14 2.62 -13.43 -2.01
CA HIS A 14 1.40 -12.74 -1.56
C HIS A 14 0.90 -11.65 -2.51
N THR A 15 1.82 -11.06 -3.29
CA THR A 15 1.49 -10.01 -4.27
C THR A 15 0.80 -10.51 -5.54
N ASP A 16 0.76 -11.83 -5.71
CA ASP A 16 -0.06 -12.51 -6.68
C ASP A 16 -1.29 -13.10 -5.99
N GLN A 17 -2.42 -12.40 -6.13
CA GLN A 17 -3.69 -12.82 -5.53
C GLN A 17 -4.24 -14.12 -6.07
N THR A 18 -3.73 -14.60 -7.21
CA THR A 18 -4.15 -15.87 -7.79
C THR A 18 -3.50 -17.06 -7.07
N THR A 19 -2.49 -16.82 -6.22
CA THR A 19 -1.76 -17.89 -5.55
C THR A 19 -2.49 -18.44 -4.31
N ILE A 20 -2.31 -19.74 -4.08
CA ILE A 20 -2.71 -20.41 -2.82
C ILE A 20 -2.05 -19.75 -1.60
N GLU A 21 -0.83 -19.22 -1.73
CA GLU A 21 -0.16 -18.50 -0.63
C GLU A 21 -0.93 -17.24 -0.21
N HIS A 22 -1.50 -16.48 -1.15
CA HIS A 22 -2.32 -15.32 -0.84
C HIS A 22 -3.59 -15.73 -0.07
N GLY A 23 -4.29 -16.77 -0.53
CA GLY A 23 -5.45 -17.33 0.17
C GLY A 23 -5.12 -17.79 1.59
N LYS A 24 -4.03 -18.55 1.76
CA LYS A 24 -3.55 -19.02 3.07
C LYS A 24 -3.15 -17.86 3.99
N ASP A 25 -2.49 -16.82 3.47
CA ASP A 25 -2.15 -15.63 4.26
C ASP A 25 -3.39 -14.91 4.76
N LYS A 26 -4.43 -14.81 3.91
CA LYS A 26 -5.71 -14.22 4.28
C LYS A 26 -6.40 -15.03 5.37
N GLU A 27 -6.52 -16.35 5.18
CA GLU A 27 -7.09 -17.27 6.18
C GLU A 27 -6.30 -17.24 7.50
N GLN A 28 -4.97 -17.26 7.44
CA GLN A 28 -4.12 -17.17 8.63
C GLN A 28 -4.18 -15.78 9.26
N GLY A 29 -4.37 -14.72 8.48
CA GLY A 29 -4.60 -13.36 8.96
C GLY A 29 -5.91 -13.28 9.74
N GLU A 30 -6.99 -13.79 9.16
CA GLU A 30 -8.32 -13.90 9.78
C GLU A 30 -8.27 -14.78 11.04
N ALA A 31 -7.61 -15.93 11.00
CA ALA A 31 -7.44 -16.81 12.17
C ALA A 31 -6.53 -16.21 13.25
N ARG A 32 -5.52 -15.40 12.89
CA ARG A 32 -4.69 -14.69 13.88
C ARG A 32 -5.48 -13.59 14.58
N GLN A 33 -6.41 -12.94 13.88
CA GLN A 33 -7.35 -12.00 14.49
C GLN A 33 -8.26 -12.69 15.53
N THR A 34 -8.46 -14.02 15.47
CA THR A 34 -9.27 -14.75 16.45
C THR A 34 -8.52 -15.29 17.66
N LYS A 35 -7.18 -15.44 17.61
CA LYS A 35 -6.41 -16.17 18.66
C LYS A 35 -5.43 -15.35 19.49
N ALA A 36 -4.95 -14.19 19.02
CA ALA A 36 -3.76 -13.54 19.62
C ALA A 36 -3.96 -12.13 20.18
N TYR A 37 -5.15 -11.54 20.01
CA TYR A 37 -5.45 -10.19 20.49
C TYR A 37 -6.76 -10.23 21.28
N LEU A 38 -6.86 -9.44 22.36
CA LEU A 38 -8.16 -9.10 22.95
C LEU A 38 -9.06 -8.66 21.79
N ARG A 39 -10.04 -9.49 21.45
CA ARG A 39 -10.99 -9.20 20.37
C ARG A 39 -11.87 -8.07 20.88
N TYR A 40 -11.51 -6.84 20.55
CA TYR A 40 -12.37 -5.70 20.79
C TYR A 40 -13.53 -5.82 19.80
N ASP A 41 -14.76 -5.71 20.29
CA ASP A 41 -15.92 -5.52 19.44
C ASP A 41 -15.86 -4.11 18.85
N VAL A 42 -15.00 -3.98 17.82
CA VAL A 42 -14.84 -2.76 17.05
C VAL A 42 -16.14 -2.57 16.27
N ALA A 43 -16.80 -1.44 16.47
CA ALA A 43 -17.98 -1.10 15.68
C ALA A 43 -17.63 -1.14 14.17
N PRO A 44 -18.59 -1.44 13.27
CA PRO A 44 -18.34 -1.42 11.83
C PRO A 44 -17.74 -0.09 11.36
N SER A 45 -16.82 -0.13 10.40
CA SER A 45 -16.22 1.07 9.81
C SER A 45 -17.31 1.95 9.17
N PRO A 46 -17.35 3.28 9.47
CA PRO A 46 -18.25 4.22 8.80
C PRO A 46 -17.97 4.41 7.31
N SER A 47 -16.80 3.96 6.84
CA SER A 47 -16.42 4.07 5.42
C SER A 47 -17.31 3.17 4.55
N PRO A 48 -17.70 3.63 3.34
CA PRO A 48 -18.48 2.80 2.42
C PRO A 48 -17.76 1.50 2.07
N VAL A 49 -18.49 0.40 2.08
CA VAL A 49 -18.03 -0.87 1.53
C VAL A 49 -18.37 -0.91 0.05
N ARG A 50 -17.38 -1.21 -0.80
CA ARG A 50 -17.56 -1.37 -2.23
C ARG A 50 -17.21 -2.80 -2.58
N ASP A 51 -18.17 -3.48 -3.19
CA ASP A 51 -17.92 -4.78 -3.78
C ASP A 51 -17.30 -4.60 -5.15
N LEU A 52 -16.03 -5.01 -5.25
CA LEU A 52 -15.23 -4.97 -6.46
C LEU A 52 -14.83 -6.39 -6.90
N SER A 53 -15.40 -7.43 -6.28
CA SER A 53 -15.00 -8.83 -6.49
C SER A 53 -15.19 -9.34 -7.92
N ALA A 54 -16.11 -8.73 -8.68
CA ALA A 54 -16.31 -9.01 -10.10
C ALA A 54 -15.13 -8.57 -10.99
N LEU A 55 -14.22 -7.74 -10.46
CA LEU A 55 -12.95 -7.45 -11.13
C LEU A 55 -11.96 -8.58 -10.84
N ALA A 56 -11.68 -9.38 -11.86
CA ALA A 56 -10.56 -10.30 -11.79
C ALA A 56 -9.25 -9.53 -11.55
N PRO A 57 -8.40 -9.95 -10.60
CA PRO A 57 -7.09 -9.36 -10.43
C PRO A 57 -6.27 -9.57 -11.71
N TRP A 58 -5.35 -8.66 -11.96
CA TRP A 58 -4.43 -8.77 -13.09
C TRP A 58 -3.04 -8.28 -12.68
N ALA A 59 -2.02 -8.88 -13.27
CA ALA A 59 -0.64 -8.50 -13.02
C ALA A 59 0.13 -8.36 -14.33
N LEU A 60 1.13 -7.50 -14.31
CA LEU A 60 2.01 -7.17 -15.42
C LEU A 60 3.45 -7.38 -14.96
N ARG A 61 4.20 -8.20 -15.69
CA ARG A 61 5.66 -8.29 -15.56
C ARG A 61 6.34 -7.39 -16.58
N ARG A 62 7.47 -6.82 -16.20
CA ARG A 62 8.30 -6.03 -17.10
C ARG A 62 9.40 -6.88 -17.72
N GLU A 63 9.43 -6.93 -19.04
CA GLU A 63 10.43 -7.64 -19.83
C GLU A 63 11.77 -6.89 -19.91
N PRO A 64 12.86 -7.58 -20.30
CA PRO A 64 14.18 -6.95 -20.49
C PRO A 64 14.20 -5.81 -21.50
N ASP A 65 13.32 -5.86 -22.52
CA ASP A 65 13.14 -4.80 -23.51
C ASP A 65 12.35 -3.59 -22.97
N GLY A 66 11.92 -3.66 -21.71
CA GLY A 66 11.20 -2.59 -21.00
C GLY A 66 9.69 -2.64 -21.17
N ARG A 67 9.14 -3.52 -22.01
CA ARG A 67 7.68 -3.67 -22.20
C ARG A 67 7.04 -4.36 -21.00
N PHE A 68 5.77 -4.07 -20.79
CA PHE A 68 4.95 -4.79 -19.81
C PHE A 68 4.10 -5.85 -20.51
N VAL A 69 4.12 -7.06 -19.98
CA VAL A 69 3.35 -8.21 -20.45
C VAL A 69 2.43 -8.66 -19.34
N GLN A 70 1.17 -8.89 -19.68
CA GLN A 70 0.18 -9.38 -18.74
C GLN A 70 0.46 -10.84 -18.38
N CYS A 71 0.47 -11.13 -17.09
CA CYS A 71 0.45 -12.49 -16.57
C CYS A 71 -0.98 -13.05 -16.71
N THR A 72 -1.11 -14.20 -17.34
CA THR A 72 -2.40 -14.82 -17.67
C THR A 72 -2.63 -16.13 -16.94
N LEU A 73 -1.55 -16.76 -16.45
CA LEU A 73 -1.63 -18.02 -15.72
C LEU A 73 -1.63 -17.77 -14.22
N GLU A 74 -2.32 -18.63 -13.48
CA GLU A 74 -2.30 -18.64 -12.02
C GLU A 74 -0.85 -18.80 -11.51
N GLY A 75 -0.46 -17.94 -10.57
CA GLY A 75 0.87 -17.96 -9.95
C GLY A 75 2.03 -17.46 -10.82
N GLU A 76 1.79 -17.11 -12.10
CA GLU A 76 2.84 -16.65 -13.01
C GLU A 76 3.56 -15.40 -12.48
N TYR A 77 2.81 -14.45 -11.91
CA TYR A 77 3.40 -13.22 -11.37
C TYR A 77 4.19 -13.50 -10.08
N GLY A 78 3.70 -14.40 -9.23
CA GLY A 78 4.40 -14.85 -8.04
C GLY A 78 5.73 -15.55 -8.36
N ASP A 79 5.74 -16.44 -9.36
CA ASP A 79 6.94 -17.11 -9.85
C ASP A 79 7.95 -16.12 -10.45
N PHE A 80 7.45 -15.17 -11.25
CA PHE A 80 8.25 -14.08 -11.78
C PHE A 80 8.87 -13.24 -10.66
N ALA A 81 8.09 -12.80 -9.67
CA ALA A 81 8.60 -12.02 -8.54
C ALA A 81 9.66 -12.79 -7.74
N GLU A 82 9.46 -14.09 -7.49
CA GLU A 82 10.47 -14.94 -6.84
C GLU A 82 11.77 -15.02 -7.65
N SER A 83 11.67 -15.19 -8.98
CA SER A 83 12.83 -15.22 -9.87
C SER A 83 13.62 -13.90 -9.81
N GLN A 84 12.90 -12.76 -9.80
CA GLN A 84 13.50 -11.43 -9.71
C GLN A 84 14.15 -11.21 -8.34
N ALA A 85 13.54 -11.68 -7.26
CA ALA A 85 14.13 -11.62 -5.92
C ALA A 85 15.46 -12.38 -5.87
N LYS A 86 15.52 -13.60 -6.42
CA LYS A 86 16.75 -14.41 -6.49
C LYS A 86 17.83 -13.72 -7.32
N ALA A 87 17.48 -13.21 -8.51
CA ALA A 87 18.42 -12.54 -9.39
C ALA A 87 19.02 -11.27 -8.78
N ARG A 88 18.22 -10.54 -7.96
CA ARG A 88 18.56 -9.22 -7.41
C ARG A 88 19.02 -9.26 -5.95
N ASN A 89 19.26 -10.44 -5.37
CA ASN A 89 19.66 -10.61 -3.97
C ASN A 89 21.13 -10.26 -3.65
N TRP A 90 21.82 -9.58 -4.55
CA TRP A 90 23.23 -9.25 -4.41
C TRP A 90 23.62 -7.98 -5.16
N TYR A 91 24.72 -7.35 -4.75
CA TYR A 91 25.33 -6.20 -5.45
C TYR A 91 26.83 -6.08 -5.15
N TYR A 92 27.57 -5.32 -5.97
CA TYR A 92 28.96 -4.98 -5.68
C TYR A 92 29.05 -3.64 -4.95
N GLY A 93 29.38 -3.68 -3.66
CA GLY A 93 29.58 -2.49 -2.84
C GLY A 93 31.06 -2.12 -2.68
N PRO A 94 31.40 -0.84 -2.45
CA PRO A 94 32.77 -0.44 -2.19
C PRO A 94 33.31 -1.09 -0.91
N VAL A 95 34.62 -1.33 -0.89
CA VAL A 95 35.39 -1.69 0.30
C VAL A 95 36.71 -0.94 0.26
N ARG A 96 37.14 -0.40 1.40
CA ARG A 96 38.46 0.18 1.57
C ARG A 96 39.31 -0.80 2.37
N ARG A 97 40.43 -1.23 1.80
CA ARG A 97 41.43 -2.09 2.47
C ARG A 97 42.75 -1.34 2.55
N LYS A 98 43.69 -1.80 3.39
CA LYS A 98 45.04 -1.20 3.49
C LYS A 98 45.76 -1.12 2.13
N ALA A 99 45.47 -2.04 1.21
CA ALA A 99 46.08 -2.11 -0.13
C ALA A 99 45.34 -1.29 -1.21
N GLY A 100 44.29 -0.54 -0.86
CA GLY A 100 43.55 0.31 -1.80
C GLY A 100 42.02 0.12 -1.75
N ASP A 101 41.35 0.85 -2.63
CA ASP A 101 39.90 0.78 -2.81
C ASP A 101 39.54 -0.37 -3.78
N GLY A 102 38.49 -1.11 -3.44
CA GLY A 102 37.98 -2.21 -4.26
C GLY A 102 36.48 -2.38 -4.12
N ARG A 103 35.95 -3.48 -4.68
CA ARG A 103 34.53 -3.83 -4.58
C ARG A 103 34.38 -5.25 -4.08
N VAL A 104 33.37 -5.49 -3.26
CA VAL A 104 33.01 -6.82 -2.76
C VAL A 104 31.55 -7.11 -3.06
N ARG A 105 31.27 -8.37 -3.39
CA ARG A 105 29.90 -8.86 -3.53
C ARG A 105 29.24 -8.89 -2.16
N ARG A 106 28.08 -8.25 -2.02
CA ARG A 106 27.28 -8.17 -0.80
C ARG A 106 25.91 -8.77 -1.07
N LYS A 107 25.41 -9.53 -0.10
CA LYS A 107 24.03 -10.04 -0.10
C LYS A 107 23.05 -8.93 0.24
N CYS A 108 21.84 -9.00 -0.30
CA CYS A 108 20.72 -8.15 0.08
C CYS A 108 19.57 -9.01 0.61
N ASP A 109 19.09 -8.67 1.81
CA ASP A 109 17.99 -9.38 2.48
C ASP A 109 16.61 -8.97 1.97
N SER A 110 16.50 -7.82 1.29
CA SER A 110 15.26 -7.30 0.72
C SER A 110 15.51 -6.82 -0.71
N PRO A 111 15.66 -7.75 -1.67
CA PRO A 111 15.95 -7.41 -3.06
C PRO A 111 14.78 -6.71 -3.76
N LEU A 112 13.56 -6.90 -3.24
CA LEU A 112 12.32 -6.36 -3.79
C LEU A 112 11.60 -5.47 -2.78
N GLU A 113 11.04 -4.37 -3.27
CA GLU A 113 10.24 -3.40 -2.55
C GLU A 113 8.84 -3.38 -3.20
N TYR A 114 7.78 -3.39 -2.39
CA TYR A 114 6.40 -3.22 -2.85
C TYR A 114 5.90 -1.86 -2.41
N LEU A 115 5.24 -1.16 -3.32
CA LEU A 115 4.53 0.08 -3.03
C LEU A 115 3.09 -0.05 -3.49
N VAL A 116 2.19 -0.10 -2.52
CA VAL A 116 0.75 -0.16 -2.76
C VAL A 116 0.24 1.26 -3.02
N ILE A 117 -0.39 1.47 -4.17
CA ILE A 117 -1.09 2.70 -4.51
C ILE A 117 -2.58 2.39 -4.57
N THR A 118 -3.31 2.80 -3.55
CA THR A 118 -4.78 2.73 -3.56
C THR A 118 -5.32 3.79 -4.53
N ALA A 119 -6.33 3.44 -5.32
CA ALA A 119 -7.10 4.38 -6.14
C ALA A 119 -7.83 5.40 -5.26
N ALA A 120 -8.21 6.53 -5.85
CA ALA A 120 -9.04 7.47 -5.13
C ALA A 120 -10.43 6.86 -4.82
N PRO A 121 -11.04 7.19 -3.67
CA PRO A 121 -12.36 6.65 -3.29
C PRO A 121 -13.46 6.90 -4.32
N TRP A 122 -13.38 8.00 -5.08
CA TRP A 122 -14.33 8.32 -6.15
C TRP A 122 -14.16 7.46 -7.40
N LEU A 123 -12.92 7.04 -7.74
CA LEU A 123 -12.68 6.08 -8.81
C LEU A 123 -13.23 4.71 -8.41
N SER A 124 -12.90 4.23 -7.20
CA SER A 124 -13.43 2.97 -6.68
C SER A 124 -14.96 2.97 -6.64
N GLN A 125 -15.58 4.09 -6.26
CA GLN A 125 -17.04 4.22 -6.26
C GLN A 125 -17.64 4.14 -7.66
N ARG A 126 -17.08 4.85 -8.65
CA ARG A 126 -17.57 4.78 -10.03
C ARG A 126 -17.47 3.36 -10.58
N VAL A 127 -16.35 2.69 -10.34
CA VAL A 127 -16.13 1.30 -10.76
C VAL A 127 -17.14 0.36 -10.11
N HIS A 128 -17.39 0.51 -8.81
CA HIS A 128 -18.42 -0.24 -8.10
C HIS A 128 -19.82 -0.02 -8.71
N ASP A 129 -20.18 1.24 -9.00
CA ASP A 129 -21.48 1.56 -9.59
C ASP A 129 -21.63 0.97 -11.00
N MET A 130 -20.57 0.96 -11.82
CA MET A 130 -20.57 0.30 -13.14
C MET A 130 -20.87 -1.19 -13.00
N LEU A 131 -20.15 -1.88 -12.12
CA LEU A 131 -20.35 -3.31 -11.89
C LEU A 131 -21.78 -3.62 -11.41
N ARG A 132 -22.34 -2.77 -10.55
CA ARG A 132 -23.71 -2.93 -10.04
C ARG A 132 -24.79 -2.85 -11.11
N VAL A 133 -24.56 -2.08 -12.17
CA VAL A 133 -25.51 -1.97 -13.30
C VAL A 133 -25.18 -2.93 -14.45
N GLY A 134 -24.15 -3.77 -14.29
CA GLY A 134 -23.71 -4.74 -15.29
C GLY A 134 -22.75 -4.18 -16.35
N ASP A 135 -22.27 -2.95 -16.18
CA ASP A 135 -21.26 -2.36 -17.07
C ASP A 135 -19.86 -2.94 -16.80
N ASP A 136 -19.05 -3.04 -17.85
CA ASP A 136 -17.65 -3.49 -17.74
C ASP A 136 -16.68 -2.29 -17.56
N PRO A 137 -16.09 -2.09 -16.36
CA PRO A 137 -15.12 -1.02 -16.13
C PRO A 137 -13.71 -1.30 -16.70
N ARG A 138 -13.41 -2.55 -17.10
CA ARG A 138 -12.04 -2.97 -17.48
C ARG A 138 -11.46 -2.17 -18.66
N PRO A 139 -12.21 -1.80 -19.72
CA PRO A 139 -11.68 -0.98 -20.80
C PRO A 139 -11.17 0.39 -20.32
N HIS A 140 -11.90 1.05 -19.41
CA HIS A 140 -11.47 2.33 -18.83
C HIS A 140 -10.25 2.15 -17.94
N LEU A 141 -10.28 1.18 -17.03
CA LEU A 141 -9.16 0.89 -16.15
C LEU A 141 -7.89 0.58 -16.94
N ARG A 142 -7.96 -0.21 -18.01
CA ARG A 142 -6.80 -0.48 -18.89
C ARG A 142 -6.20 0.80 -19.45
N ARG A 143 -7.02 1.76 -19.91
CA ARG A 143 -6.54 3.04 -20.45
C ARG A 143 -5.94 3.94 -19.37
N ILE A 144 -6.58 4.01 -18.20
CA ILE A 144 -6.07 4.73 -17.02
C ILE A 144 -4.70 4.18 -16.65
N PHE A 145 -4.59 2.87 -16.46
CA PHE A 145 -3.36 2.23 -16.02
C PHE A 145 -2.26 2.29 -17.07
N ALA A 146 -2.55 2.08 -18.35
CA ALA A 146 -1.55 2.23 -19.41
C ALA A 146 -0.94 3.65 -19.43
N ARG A 147 -1.78 4.68 -19.30
CA ARG A 147 -1.32 6.08 -19.25
C ARG A 147 -0.52 6.35 -17.97
N TRP A 148 -1.07 5.97 -16.82
CA TRP A 148 -0.41 6.16 -15.53
C TRP A 148 0.94 5.45 -15.48
N MET A 149 1.04 4.22 -15.99
CA MET A 149 2.30 3.48 -16.02
C MET A 149 3.40 4.20 -16.79
N THR A 150 3.07 4.92 -17.86
CA THR A 150 4.06 5.72 -18.59
C THR A 150 4.64 6.83 -17.70
N THR A 151 3.81 7.45 -16.85
CA THR A 151 4.24 8.47 -15.89
C THR A 151 5.06 7.88 -14.74
N VAL A 152 4.69 6.71 -14.22
CA VAL A 152 5.39 6.01 -13.13
C VAL A 152 6.84 5.74 -13.51
N GLY A 153 7.08 5.28 -14.74
CA GLY A 153 8.43 4.98 -15.25
C GLY A 153 9.36 6.20 -15.16
N GLY A 154 8.86 7.39 -15.52
CA GLY A 154 9.60 8.64 -15.38
C GLY A 154 9.93 8.97 -13.92
N MET A 155 8.93 8.89 -13.02
CA MET A 155 9.06 9.26 -11.60
C MET A 155 10.07 8.39 -10.83
N VAL A 156 10.16 7.10 -11.16
CA VAL A 156 10.95 6.13 -10.38
C VAL A 156 12.28 5.76 -11.00
N SER A 157 12.53 6.07 -12.28
CA SER A 157 13.68 5.59 -13.05
C SER A 157 15.04 5.87 -12.39
N HIS A 158 15.20 7.01 -11.72
CA HIS A 158 16.44 7.39 -11.02
C HIS A 158 16.56 6.82 -9.60
N GLN A 159 15.48 6.23 -9.08
CA GLN A 159 15.41 5.73 -7.71
C GLN A 159 15.42 4.20 -7.66
N ARG A 160 14.74 3.54 -8.61
CA ARG A 160 14.51 2.10 -8.64
C ARG A 160 14.42 1.56 -10.06
N HIS A 161 14.76 0.29 -10.19
CA HIS A 161 14.29 -0.54 -11.30
C HIS A 161 12.85 -0.94 -11.04
N TRP A 162 11.96 -0.57 -11.94
CA TRP A 162 10.59 -1.06 -11.95
C TRP A 162 10.52 -2.43 -12.62
N ILE A 163 9.90 -3.39 -11.94
CA ILE A 163 9.89 -4.81 -12.27
C ILE A 163 8.50 -5.28 -12.69
N GLY A 164 7.45 -4.77 -12.06
CA GLY A 164 6.09 -5.22 -12.34
C GLY A 164 5.04 -4.39 -11.61
N ALA A 165 3.78 -4.68 -11.93
CA ALA A 165 2.63 -4.12 -11.25
C ALA A 165 1.55 -5.21 -11.10
N SER A 166 0.82 -5.22 -10.00
CA SER A 166 -0.34 -6.08 -9.78
C SER A 166 -1.51 -5.21 -9.34
N CYS A 167 -2.69 -5.39 -9.92
CA CYS A 167 -3.89 -4.68 -9.54
C CYS A 167 -4.89 -5.64 -8.93
N HIS A 168 -5.42 -5.26 -7.78
CA HIS A 168 -6.32 -6.11 -7.02
C HIS A 168 -7.36 -5.33 -6.21
N THR A 169 -8.27 -6.08 -5.58
CA THR A 169 -9.49 -5.59 -4.92
C THR A 169 -9.77 -6.30 -3.59
N ASP A 170 -8.73 -6.70 -2.84
CA ASP A 170 -8.90 -7.31 -1.49
C ASP A 170 -9.36 -6.32 -0.41
N THR A 171 -9.65 -5.07 -0.78
CA THR A 171 -10.20 -4.03 0.10
C THR A 171 -11.39 -3.35 -0.58
N SER A 172 -12.08 -2.44 0.13
CA SER A 172 -13.16 -1.62 -0.44
C SER A 172 -12.70 -0.56 -1.45
N ASP A 173 -11.42 -0.51 -1.77
CA ASP A 173 -10.84 0.35 -2.79
C ASP A 173 -9.93 -0.47 -3.72
N LEU A 174 -9.93 -0.09 -5.00
CA LEU A 174 -8.99 -0.63 -5.98
C LEU A 174 -7.56 -0.26 -5.57
N HIS A 175 -6.60 -1.16 -5.71
CA HIS A 175 -5.19 -0.86 -5.44
C HIS A 175 -4.27 -1.50 -6.48
N VAL A 176 -3.13 -0.84 -6.67
CA VAL A 176 -2.06 -1.33 -7.52
C VAL A 176 -0.77 -1.45 -6.71
N ASP A 177 -0.26 -2.67 -6.65
CA ASP A 177 1.03 -3.03 -6.08
C ASP A 177 2.12 -2.86 -7.13
N LEU A 178 2.96 -1.84 -6.94
CA LEU A 178 4.13 -1.62 -7.77
C LEU A 178 5.33 -2.37 -7.18
N LEU A 179 5.95 -3.23 -8.00
CA LEU A 179 7.12 -4.01 -7.62
C LEU A 179 8.40 -3.37 -8.12
N PHE A 180 9.29 -3.02 -7.19
CA PHE A 180 10.53 -2.32 -7.45
C PHE A 180 11.75 -3.08 -6.92
N SER A 181 12.93 -2.74 -7.44
CA SER A 181 14.21 -3.10 -6.84
C SER A 181 15.23 -1.99 -6.97
N ARG A 182 16.15 -1.91 -6.01
CA ARG A 182 17.34 -1.06 -6.13
C ARG A 182 18.46 -1.71 -6.91
N TYR A 183 18.40 -3.01 -7.15
CA TYR A 183 19.49 -3.79 -7.71
C TYR A 183 19.09 -4.24 -9.10
N ASP A 184 19.99 -4.09 -10.07
CA ASP A 184 19.72 -4.41 -11.48
C ASP A 184 19.77 -5.93 -11.78
N GLY A 185 20.22 -6.74 -10.83
CA GLY A 185 20.46 -8.19 -11.00
C GLY A 185 21.81 -8.54 -11.64
N LYS A 186 22.60 -7.53 -12.01
CA LYS A 186 23.94 -7.62 -12.61
C LYS A 186 25.03 -7.06 -11.69
N GLY A 187 24.67 -6.72 -10.45
CA GLY A 187 25.59 -6.22 -9.43
C GLY A 187 25.62 -4.71 -9.29
N GLY A 188 24.85 -3.99 -10.12
CA GLY A 188 24.59 -2.57 -10.02
C GLY A 188 23.53 -2.24 -8.99
N LYS A 189 23.51 -0.97 -8.59
CA LYS A 189 22.59 -0.42 -7.60
C LYS A 189 22.20 1.00 -7.98
N ILE A 190 20.92 1.32 -7.89
CA ILE A 190 20.38 2.65 -8.18
C ILE A 190 19.74 3.28 -6.93
N GLY A 191 19.72 4.61 -6.92
CA GLY A 191 19.08 5.44 -5.90
C GLY A 191 19.67 5.31 -4.50
N LYS A 192 19.10 6.08 -3.57
CA LYS A 192 19.39 6.02 -2.13
C LYS A 192 18.45 5.05 -1.40
N PRO A 193 18.77 4.60 -0.16
CA PRO A 193 17.85 3.80 0.65
C PRO A 193 16.52 4.53 0.90
N GLY A 194 15.41 3.79 0.87
CA GLY A 194 14.05 4.33 1.02
C GLY A 194 13.47 4.90 -0.28
N LEU A 195 12.14 4.97 -0.35
CA LEU A 195 11.37 5.45 -1.51
C LEU A 195 10.84 6.89 -1.33
N GLN A 196 11.29 7.61 -0.30
CA GLN A 196 10.84 8.97 0.01
C GLN A 196 9.29 9.05 0.13
N LEU A 197 8.71 8.14 0.92
CA LEU A 197 7.26 8.03 1.11
C LEU A 197 6.78 8.90 2.28
N ALA A 198 5.56 9.41 2.18
CA ALA A 198 4.89 10.13 3.26
C ALA A 198 3.91 9.24 4.07
N GLY A 199 3.46 8.14 3.47
CA GLY A 199 2.56 7.17 4.05
C GLY A 199 1.09 7.37 3.67
N PRO A 200 0.25 6.33 3.88
CA PRO A 200 -1.14 6.30 3.39
C PRO A 200 -2.02 7.40 3.99
N TRP A 201 -1.75 7.83 5.23
CA TRP A 201 -2.49 8.94 5.83
C TRP A 201 -2.31 10.25 5.06
N MET A 202 -1.08 10.55 4.62
CA MET A 202 -0.77 11.76 3.85
C MET A 202 -1.46 11.73 2.48
N VAL A 203 -1.45 10.57 1.80
CA VAL A 203 -2.19 10.36 0.54
C VAL A 203 -3.69 10.60 0.74
N GLY A 204 -4.27 10.07 1.83
CA GLY A 204 -5.68 10.28 2.15
C GLY A 204 -6.03 11.76 2.36
N VAL A 205 -5.23 12.49 3.14
CA VAL A 205 -5.45 13.93 3.38
C VAL A 205 -5.23 14.75 2.11
N ASP A 206 -4.22 14.41 1.29
CA ASP A 206 -4.00 15.07 -0.01
C ASP A 206 -5.23 14.94 -0.91
N ARG A 207 -5.79 13.73 -1.03
CA ARG A 207 -7.00 13.48 -1.81
C ARG A 207 -8.24 14.18 -1.26
N GLN A 208 -8.39 14.29 0.06
CA GLN A 208 -9.47 15.07 0.65
C GLN A 208 -9.35 16.56 0.29
N LEU A 209 -8.12 17.11 0.37
CA LEU A 209 -7.85 18.50 -0.01
C LEU A 209 -8.09 18.73 -1.51
N GLN A 210 -7.60 17.82 -2.35
CA GLN A 210 -7.82 17.88 -3.79
C GLN A 210 -9.31 17.76 -4.12
N ALA A 211 -10.05 16.88 -3.46
CA ALA A 211 -11.50 16.79 -3.65
C ALA A 211 -12.24 18.09 -3.31
N GLY A 212 -11.62 19.04 -2.60
CA GLY A 212 -12.27 20.25 -2.11
C GLY A 212 -13.03 20.01 -0.81
N ALA A 213 -12.76 18.91 -0.11
CA ALA A 213 -13.43 18.58 1.13
C ALA A 213 -13.10 19.57 2.25
N SER A 214 -14.11 19.95 3.04
CA SER A 214 -13.86 20.54 4.35
C SER A 214 -13.35 19.44 5.28
N ILE A 215 -12.14 19.63 5.82
CA ILE A 215 -11.50 18.67 6.73
C ILE A 215 -11.03 19.38 7.97
N ALA A 216 -10.93 18.65 9.08
CA ALA A 216 -10.51 19.21 10.36
C ALA A 216 -9.18 19.98 10.26
N SER A 217 -9.11 21.14 10.92
CA SER A 217 -7.97 22.07 10.82
C SER A 217 -6.64 21.44 11.24
N TYR A 218 -6.66 20.54 12.22
CA TYR A 218 -5.46 19.83 12.68
C TYR A 218 -4.87 18.93 11.59
N LYS A 219 -5.69 18.26 10.77
CA LYS A 219 -5.21 17.43 9.64
C LYS A 219 -4.51 18.29 8.61
N ARG A 220 -5.07 19.45 8.26
CA ARG A 220 -4.45 20.41 7.33
C ARG A 220 -3.09 20.88 7.84
N ARG A 221 -3.00 21.24 9.13
CA ARG A 221 -1.74 21.66 9.75
C ARG A 221 -0.70 20.54 9.75
N GLN A 222 -1.09 19.33 10.16
CA GLN A 222 -0.19 18.18 10.20
C GLN A 222 0.30 17.78 8.79
N PHE A 223 -0.59 17.79 7.79
CA PHE A 223 -0.22 17.56 6.40
C PHE A 223 0.82 18.57 5.91
N ARG A 224 0.57 19.88 6.10
CA ARG A 224 1.52 20.94 5.72
C ARG A 224 2.85 20.80 6.44
N SER A 225 2.84 20.50 7.74
CA SER A 225 4.08 20.30 8.51
C SER A 225 4.87 19.10 8.01
N ASN A 226 4.21 17.97 7.72
CA ASN A 226 4.87 16.77 7.21
C ASN A 226 5.45 17.01 5.82
N LEU A 227 4.72 17.70 4.94
CA LEU A 227 5.20 18.05 3.61
C LEU A 227 6.40 19.00 3.69
N SER A 228 6.34 20.03 4.54
CA SER A 228 7.46 20.96 4.76
C SER A 228 8.71 20.24 5.28
N ARG A 229 8.57 19.31 6.22
CA ARG A 229 9.70 18.48 6.70
C ARG A 229 10.27 17.59 5.60
N HIS A 230 9.43 17.09 4.69
CA HIS A 230 9.89 16.33 3.54
C HIS A 230 10.70 17.21 2.59
N GLN A 231 10.20 18.41 2.28
CA GLN A 231 10.88 19.38 1.42
C GLN A 231 12.22 19.82 2.02
N GLN A 232 12.28 20.13 3.31
CA GLN A 232 13.53 20.42 4.01
C GLN A 232 14.58 19.29 3.89
N ARG A 233 14.13 18.03 3.76
CA ARG A 233 15.01 16.87 3.69
C ARG A 233 15.46 16.53 2.26
N TYR A 234 14.61 16.77 1.27
CA TYR A 234 14.79 16.27 -0.10
C TYR A 234 14.84 17.37 -1.17
N GLY A 235 14.63 18.64 -0.79
CA GLY A 235 14.60 19.82 -1.65
C GLY A 235 13.26 20.55 -1.59
N ASP A 236 13.25 21.87 -1.79
CA ASP A 236 12.05 22.71 -1.62
C ASP A 236 10.88 22.27 -2.52
N ASP A 237 11.16 21.78 -3.73
CA ASP A 237 10.17 21.27 -4.68
C ASP A 237 9.92 19.75 -4.57
N ALA A 238 10.51 19.08 -3.58
CA ALA A 238 10.39 17.63 -3.44
C ALA A 238 8.97 17.22 -3.00
N VAL A 239 8.34 16.37 -3.81
CA VAL A 239 7.05 15.75 -3.52
C VAL A 239 7.27 14.29 -3.12
N PRO A 240 6.68 13.82 -2.01
CA PRO A 240 6.72 12.40 -1.65
C PRO A 240 6.24 11.50 -2.79
N LEU A 241 6.94 10.39 -3.02
CA LEU A 241 6.71 9.55 -4.20
C LEU A 241 5.28 8.96 -4.24
N ASP A 242 4.73 8.57 -3.09
CA ASP A 242 3.35 8.08 -2.97
C ASP A 242 2.30 9.16 -3.26
N LEU A 243 2.56 10.42 -2.90
CA LEU A 243 1.71 11.54 -3.34
C LEU A 243 1.80 11.75 -4.85
N ALA A 244 3.01 11.76 -5.42
CA ALA A 244 3.18 11.94 -6.86
C ALA A 244 2.49 10.82 -7.68
N LEU A 245 2.66 9.56 -7.26
CA LEU A 245 2.05 8.40 -7.91
C LEU A 245 0.52 8.42 -7.81
N SER A 246 -0.03 8.73 -6.64
CA SER A 246 -1.49 8.81 -6.44
C SER A 246 -2.11 9.94 -7.25
N ARG A 247 -1.48 11.13 -7.28
CA ARG A 247 -1.92 12.25 -8.12
C ARG A 247 -1.92 11.89 -9.60
N GLY A 248 -0.84 11.28 -10.09
CA GLY A 248 -0.76 10.85 -11.48
C GLY A 248 -1.83 9.82 -11.85
N LEU A 249 -2.18 8.91 -10.92
CA LEU A 249 -3.28 7.96 -11.13
C LEU A 249 -4.63 8.70 -11.20
N ASP A 250 -4.87 9.62 -10.27
CA ASP A 250 -6.11 10.38 -10.19
C ASP A 250 -6.30 11.30 -11.41
N GLU A 251 -5.22 11.89 -11.93
CA GLU A 251 -5.21 12.67 -13.19
C GLU A 251 -5.53 11.79 -14.40
N CYS A 252 -4.88 10.63 -14.53
CA CYS A 252 -5.17 9.69 -15.62
C CYS A 252 -6.62 9.21 -15.57
N ALA A 253 -7.16 8.97 -14.36
CA ALA A 253 -8.54 8.60 -14.15
C ALA A 253 -9.51 9.71 -14.59
N GLN A 254 -9.25 10.96 -14.20
CA GLN A 254 -10.08 12.10 -14.55
C GLN A 254 -10.09 12.40 -16.07
N LEU A 255 -8.97 12.14 -16.75
CA LEU A 255 -8.88 12.27 -18.21
C LEU A 255 -9.69 11.19 -18.94
N GLU A 256 -9.65 9.95 -18.44
CA GLU A 256 -10.34 8.82 -19.06
C GLU A 256 -11.83 8.78 -18.74
N MET A 257 -12.21 9.23 -17.54
CA MET A 257 -13.59 9.22 -17.04
C MET A 257 -13.94 10.63 -16.52
N PRO A 258 -14.25 11.59 -17.39
CA PRO A 258 -14.57 12.96 -16.99
C PRO A 258 -15.71 13.05 -15.96
N GLU A 259 -16.64 12.09 -15.98
CA GLU A 259 -17.75 12.00 -15.03
C GLU A 259 -17.31 11.78 -13.57
N LEU A 260 -16.06 11.39 -13.32
CA LEU A 260 -15.49 11.30 -11.97
C LEU A 260 -15.54 12.62 -11.22
N ALA A 261 -15.66 13.76 -11.90
CA ALA A 261 -15.85 15.06 -11.27
C ALA A 261 -17.08 15.07 -10.33
N LYS A 262 -18.18 14.42 -10.73
CA LYS A 262 -19.39 14.25 -9.90
C LYS A 262 -19.08 13.44 -8.64
N TYR A 263 -18.43 12.28 -8.82
CA TYR A 263 -18.07 11.39 -7.73
C TYR A 263 -17.09 12.03 -6.73
N ARG A 264 -16.14 12.83 -7.23
CA ARG A 264 -15.21 13.61 -6.42
C ARG A 264 -15.95 14.66 -5.59
N ALA A 265 -16.92 15.37 -6.17
CA ALA A 265 -17.75 16.34 -5.45
C ALA A 265 -18.62 15.66 -4.38
N ASP A 266 -19.23 14.52 -4.71
CA ASP A 266 -20.02 13.72 -3.75
C ASP A 266 -19.16 13.20 -2.60
N TYR A 267 -17.95 12.72 -2.90
CA TYR A 267 -16.98 12.35 -1.87
C TYR A 267 -16.64 13.54 -0.96
N ALA A 268 -16.31 14.70 -1.55
CA ALA A 268 -15.94 15.90 -0.79
C ALA A 268 -17.03 16.35 0.18
N ARG A 269 -18.30 16.29 -0.26
CA ARG A 269 -19.48 16.60 0.57
C ARG A 269 -19.63 15.65 1.75
N ARG A 270 -19.33 14.35 1.56
CA ARG A 270 -19.48 13.31 2.59
C ARG A 270 -18.33 13.24 3.59
N VAL A 271 -17.14 13.75 3.23
CA VAL A 271 -15.96 13.68 4.09
C VAL A 271 -16.20 14.23 5.51
N PRO A 272 -16.83 15.41 5.72
CA PRO A 272 -17.14 15.90 7.06
C PRO A 272 -17.99 14.94 7.90
N GLU A 273 -19.03 14.36 7.29
CA GLU A 273 -19.92 13.39 7.95
C GLU A 273 -19.14 12.11 8.32
N LEU A 274 -18.30 11.62 7.40
CA LEU A 274 -17.44 10.46 7.64
C LEU A 274 -16.43 10.74 8.76
N GLU A 275 -15.80 11.92 8.79
CA GLU A 275 -14.88 12.30 9.87
C GLU A 275 -15.59 12.30 11.23
N HIS A 276 -16.79 12.86 11.30
CA HIS A 276 -17.59 12.87 12.52
C HIS A 276 -17.97 11.44 12.95
N ALA A 277 -18.41 10.60 12.01
CA ALA A 277 -18.74 9.21 12.29
C ALA A 277 -17.53 8.41 12.79
N HIS A 278 -16.35 8.59 12.18
CA HIS A 278 -15.10 7.97 12.61
C HIS A 278 -14.68 8.43 14.02
N LEU A 279 -14.88 9.71 14.36
CA LEU A 279 -14.62 10.21 15.71
C LEU A 279 -15.57 9.60 16.74
N LYS A 280 -16.87 9.55 16.44
CA LYS A 280 -17.89 8.92 17.30
C LYS A 280 -17.57 7.44 17.52
N GLN A 281 -17.20 6.73 16.46
CA GLN A 281 -16.82 5.33 16.52
C GLN A 281 -15.55 5.11 17.37
N ARG A 282 -14.52 5.97 17.23
CA ARG A 282 -13.31 5.89 18.07
C ARG A 282 -13.60 6.13 19.55
N ALA A 283 -14.45 7.10 19.86
CA ALA A 283 -14.87 7.36 21.24
C ALA A 283 -15.64 6.16 21.82
N GLU A 284 -16.56 5.59 21.04
CA GLU A 284 -17.32 4.40 21.44
C GLU A 284 -16.41 3.19 21.66
N ASN A 285 -15.46 2.93 20.74
CA ASN A 285 -14.50 1.85 20.90
C ASN A 285 -13.61 2.06 22.14
N ALA A 286 -13.16 3.29 22.40
CA ALA A 286 -12.37 3.61 23.59
C ALA A 286 -13.16 3.36 24.88
N ARG A 287 -14.45 3.72 24.91
CA ARG A 287 -15.36 3.45 26.02
C ARG A 287 -15.51 1.94 26.27
N ARG A 288 -15.82 1.17 25.23
CA ARG A 288 -15.92 -0.30 25.32
C ARG A 288 -14.63 -0.96 25.78
N THR A 289 -13.49 -0.45 25.32
CA THR A 289 -12.18 -0.91 25.78
C THR A 289 -11.99 -0.64 27.27
N ALA A 290 -12.36 0.55 27.75
CA ALA A 290 -12.28 0.89 29.17
C ALA A 290 -13.19 -0.03 30.02
N GLU A 291 -14.46 -0.18 29.64
CA GLU A 291 -15.44 -1.05 30.32
C GLU A 291 -14.95 -2.51 30.41
N ARG A 292 -14.34 -3.03 29.33
CA ARG A 292 -13.79 -4.38 29.32
C ARG A 292 -12.54 -4.52 30.18
N LEU A 293 -11.66 -3.53 30.18
CA LEU A 293 -10.46 -3.55 31.04
C LEU A 293 -10.85 -3.51 32.51
N GLU A 294 -11.87 -2.72 32.87
CA GLU A 294 -12.45 -2.69 34.20
C GLU A 294 -13.06 -4.04 34.57
N SER A 295 -13.87 -4.64 33.69
CA SER A 295 -14.42 -5.98 33.91
C SER A 295 -13.36 -7.07 34.09
N LEU A 296 -12.27 -7.03 33.30
CA LEU A 296 -11.15 -7.97 33.45
C LEU A 296 -10.37 -7.73 34.74
N ALA A 297 -10.20 -6.48 35.15
CA ALA A 297 -9.55 -6.13 36.41
C ALA A 297 -10.40 -6.56 37.61
N SER A 298 -11.72 -6.45 37.53
CA SER A 298 -12.65 -6.92 38.58
C SER A 298 -12.78 -8.45 38.62
N ALA A 299 -12.54 -9.13 37.51
CA ALA A 299 -12.58 -10.60 37.41
C ALA A 299 -11.23 -11.27 37.72
N ALA A 300 -10.14 -10.50 37.77
CA ALA A 300 -8.87 -10.99 38.28
C ALA A 300 -8.99 -11.11 39.81
N GLU A 301 -9.10 -12.34 40.32
CA GLU A 301 -9.01 -12.59 41.76
C GLU A 301 -7.71 -11.98 42.30
N PRO A 302 -7.72 -11.32 43.48
CA PRO A 302 -6.48 -10.98 44.15
C PRO A 302 -5.75 -12.29 44.43
N ASP A 303 -4.55 -12.43 43.87
CA ASP A 303 -3.70 -13.62 43.88
C ASP A 303 -4.05 -14.63 45.00
N ALA A 304 -4.51 -15.81 44.60
CA ALA A 304 -4.28 -16.99 45.42
C ALA A 304 -2.79 -16.99 45.77
N GLU A 305 -2.47 -16.91 47.07
CA GLU A 305 -1.10 -17.00 47.56
C GLU A 305 -0.40 -18.15 46.83
N ILE A 306 0.56 -17.81 45.97
CA ILE A 306 1.48 -18.79 45.42
C ILE A 306 2.35 -19.22 46.60
N SER A 307 1.88 -20.25 47.31
CA SER A 307 2.67 -21.01 48.27
C SER A 307 3.81 -21.68 47.51
N TRP A 308 5.05 -21.39 47.94
CA TRP A 308 6.26 -22.05 47.47
C TRP A 308 6.68 -23.21 48.37
N ASP A 309 5.77 -23.74 49.18
CA ASP A 309 6.06 -24.88 50.05
C ASP A 309 5.51 -26.18 49.44
N GLY A 310 6.43 -26.96 48.87
CA GLY A 310 6.21 -28.32 48.33
C GLY A 310 7.41 -28.85 47.56
#